data_AF-A0A1F8Q6C8-F1
#
_entry.id   AF-A0A1F8Q6C8-F1
#
_cell.length_a   1.000
_cell.length_b   1.000
_cell.length_c   1.000
_cell.angle_alpha   90.00
_cell.angle_beta   90.00
_cell.angle_gamma   90.00
#
_symmetry.space_group_name_H-M   'P 1'
#
loop_
_entity.id
_entity.type
_entity.pdbx_description
1 polymer ?
#
loop_
_entity_poly.entity_id
_entity_poly.type
_entity_poly.pdbx_seq_one_letter_code
_entity_poly.pdbx_strand_id
1 'polypeptide(L)'
;MMVKKGTPLIDFLEAVMRRRRRLPSQMAAELGISHATVSRWLSGKDIPSTRSCRRLAEYSGVSIDKVLAAVGHISGKPERAVAEWPEFREYAKIKYADELDDDLITMIEDLIERRRAKRYEKRKKRVGK
;
A
#
# COMPACT_ATOMS: atom_id res chain seq x y z
N MET A 1 -30.22 11.83 1.90
CA MET A 1 -29.08 12.66 2.35
C MET A 1 -27.85 12.24 1.55
N MET A 2 -27.35 13.10 0.65
CA MET A 2 -26.18 12.79 -0.18
C MET A 2 -24.90 13.06 0.61
N VAL A 3 -24.12 12.01 0.89
CA VAL A 3 -22.76 12.16 1.43
C VAL A 3 -21.91 12.79 0.32
N LYS A 4 -21.49 14.05 0.49
CA LYS A 4 -20.47 14.65 -0.36
C LYS A 4 -19.23 13.75 -0.24
N LYS A 5 -18.88 12.99 -1.29
CA LYS A 5 -17.61 12.24 -1.32
C LYS A 5 -16.49 13.27 -1.28
N GLY A 6 -15.83 13.41 -0.12
CA GLY A 6 -14.61 14.18 0.00
C GLY A 6 -13.50 13.50 -0.81
N THR A 7 -12.40 14.22 -1.03
CA THR A 7 -11.16 13.57 -1.47
C THR A 7 -10.82 12.46 -0.47
N PRO A 8 -10.27 11.30 -0.88
CA PRO A 8 -9.99 10.19 0.04
C PRO A 8 -9.14 10.56 1.27
N LEU A 9 -8.32 11.60 1.15
CA LEU A 9 -7.60 12.24 2.24
C LEU A 9 -8.53 12.86 3.30
N ILE A 10 -9.53 13.62 2.88
CA ILE A 10 -10.46 14.32 3.77
C ILE A 10 -11.28 13.28 4.53
N ASP A 11 -11.82 12.29 3.82
CA ASP A 11 -12.57 11.19 4.42
C ASP A 11 -11.73 10.42 5.44
N PHE A 12 -10.45 10.19 5.14
CA PHE A 12 -9.50 9.58 6.07
C PHE A 12 -9.28 10.43 7.33
N LEU A 13 -9.01 11.73 7.17
CA LEU A 13 -8.79 12.64 8.30
C LEU A 13 -10.02 12.73 9.20
N GLU A 14 -11.22 12.83 8.61
CA GLU A 14 -12.48 12.82 9.35
C GLU A 14 -12.71 11.52 10.11
N ALA A 15 -12.41 10.37 9.50
CA ALA A 15 -12.51 9.08 10.17
C ALA A 15 -11.55 9.00 11.37
N VAL A 16 -10.31 9.50 11.24
CA VAL A 16 -9.35 9.55 12.35
C VAL A 16 -9.84 10.47 13.47
N MET A 17 -10.34 11.67 13.13
CA MET A 17 -10.92 12.61 14.11
C MET A 17 -12.09 11.99 14.87
N ARG A 18 -13.00 11.31 14.16
CA ARG A 18 -14.17 10.63 14.73
C ARG A 18 -13.75 9.50 15.67
N ARG A 19 -12.81 8.64 15.24
CA ARG A 19 -12.32 7.50 16.03
C ARG A 19 -11.64 7.94 17.32
N ARG A 20 -10.87 9.03 17.27
CA ARG A 20 -10.12 9.56 18.41
C ARG A 20 -10.90 10.59 19.24
N ARG A 21 -12.11 11.00 18.79
CA ARG A 21 -12.89 12.12 19.35
C ARG A 21 -12.06 13.40 19.51
N ARG A 22 -11.38 13.79 18.43
CA ARG A 22 -10.52 14.98 18.39
C ARG A 22 -11.01 16.01 17.39
N LEU A 23 -10.87 17.28 17.79
CA LEU A 23 -11.09 18.42 16.91
C LEU A 23 -9.86 18.64 15.99
N PRO A 24 -10.01 19.32 14.85
CA PRO A 24 -8.89 19.62 13.95
C PRO A 24 -7.71 20.33 14.63
N SER A 25 -7.99 21.23 15.56
CA SER A 25 -6.98 21.94 16.37
C SER A 25 -6.21 21.01 17.31
N GLN A 26 -6.90 20.06 17.94
CA GLN A 26 -6.29 19.07 18.82
C GLN A 26 -5.45 18.07 18.02
N MET A 27 -5.96 17.62 16.87
CA MET A 27 -5.20 16.78 15.95
C MET A 27 -3.93 17.49 15.47
N ALA A 28 -4.01 18.78 15.13
CA ALA A 28 -2.84 19.56 14.72
C ALA A 28 -1.77 19.62 15.83
N ALA A 29 -2.20 19.87 17.07
CA ALA A 29 -1.32 19.89 18.23
C ALA A 29 -0.67 18.52 18.49
N GLU A 30 -1.45 17.44 18.46
CA GLU A 30 -0.96 16.07 18.68
C GLU A 30 -0.04 15.59 17.53
N LEU A 31 -0.24 16.06 16.30
CA LEU A 31 0.64 15.78 15.15
C LEU A 31 1.89 16.68 15.10
N GLY A 32 1.98 17.70 15.96
CA GLY A 32 3.06 18.69 15.94
C GLY A 32 3.15 19.47 14.62
N ILE A 33 2.00 19.89 14.10
CA ILE A 33 1.87 20.71 12.87
C ILE A 33 0.94 21.90 13.12
N SER A 34 1.00 22.91 12.25
CA SER A 34 0.15 24.08 12.41
C SER A 34 -1.33 23.76 12.11
N HIS A 35 -2.25 24.43 12.82
CA HIS A 35 -3.69 24.33 12.55
C HIS A 35 -4.04 24.73 11.11
N ALA A 36 -3.33 25.73 10.57
CA ALA A 36 -3.50 26.16 9.18
C ALA A 36 -3.17 25.03 8.19
N THR A 37 -2.15 24.22 8.48
CA THR A 37 -1.80 23.05 7.65
C THR A 37 -2.93 22.02 7.63
N VAL A 38 -3.48 21.65 8.79
CA VAL A 38 -4.61 20.70 8.87
C VAL A 38 -5.86 21.25 8.18
N SER A 39 -6.15 22.55 8.33
CA SER A 39 -7.27 23.20 7.65
C SER A 39 -7.12 23.15 6.12
N ARG A 40 -5.91 23.39 5.60
CA ARG A 40 -5.65 23.26 4.15
C ARG A 40 -5.89 21.84 3.65
N TRP A 41 -5.45 20.81 4.38
CA TRP A 41 -5.71 19.42 4.03
C TRP A 41 -7.21 19.08 4.03
N LEU A 42 -7.95 19.51 5.05
CA LEU A 42 -9.41 19.29 5.12
C LEU A 42 -10.19 20.03 4.03
N SER A 43 -9.68 21.17 3.57
CA SER A 43 -10.25 21.91 2.44
C SER A 43 -9.80 21.41 1.07
N GLY A 44 -8.90 20.41 1.01
CA GLY A 44 -8.34 19.89 -0.24
C GLY A 44 -7.38 20.83 -0.96
N LYS A 45 -6.97 21.94 -0.33
CA LYS A 45 -6.05 22.94 -0.90
C LYS A 45 -4.58 22.51 -0.86
N ASP A 46 -4.25 21.51 -0.07
CA ASP A 46 -2.88 21.04 0.14
C ASP A 46 -2.87 19.54 0.45
N ILE A 47 -1.75 18.88 0.17
CA ILE A 47 -1.56 17.44 0.31
C ILE A 47 -0.41 17.21 1.30
N PRO A 48 -0.59 16.37 2.34
CA PRO A 48 0.48 16.07 3.30
C PRO A 48 1.69 15.44 2.60
N SER A 49 2.88 15.90 2.96
CA SER A 49 4.14 15.28 2.51
C SER A 49 4.32 13.88 3.10
N THR A 50 5.24 13.08 2.56
CA THR A 50 5.56 11.73 3.06
C THR A 50 5.92 11.73 4.56
N ARG A 51 6.60 12.78 5.04
CA ARG A 51 6.92 12.96 6.47
C ARG A 51 5.64 13.14 7.31
N SER A 52 4.70 13.94 6.83
CA SER A 52 3.39 14.13 7.46
C SER A 52 2.52 12.86 7.39
N CYS A 53 2.58 12.10 6.29
CA CYS A 53 1.91 10.81 6.18
C CYS A 53 2.41 9.80 7.20
N ARG A 54 3.73 9.76 7.49
CA ARG A 54 4.29 8.91 8.55
C ARG A 54 3.75 9.28 9.93
N ARG A 55 3.72 10.59 10.25
CA ARG A 55 3.12 11.07 11.51
C ARG A 55 1.64 10.72 11.60
N LEU A 56 0.89 10.86 10.52
CA LEU A 56 -0.52 10.46 10.45
C LEU A 56 -0.69 8.94 10.66
N ALA A 57 0.21 8.12 10.13
CA ALA A 57 0.20 6.66 10.32
C ALA A 57 0.41 6.29 11.79
N GLU A 58 1.45 6.85 12.41
CA GLU A 58 1.75 6.67 13.84
C GLU A 58 0.59 7.14 14.73
N TYR A 59 0.07 8.34 14.43
CA TYR A 59 -1.05 8.94 15.17
C TYR A 59 -2.36 8.16 15.04
N SER A 60 -2.70 7.71 13.84
CA SER A 60 -3.94 6.98 13.56
C SER A 60 -3.88 5.48 13.91
N GLY A 61 -2.68 4.93 14.10
CA GLY A 61 -2.47 3.50 14.24
C GLY A 61 -2.75 2.71 12.96
N VAL A 62 -2.65 3.37 11.80
CA VAL A 62 -2.87 2.80 10.47
C VAL A 62 -1.50 2.68 9.78
N SER A 63 -1.30 1.66 8.93
CA SER A 63 -0.04 1.52 8.19
C SER A 63 0.21 2.73 7.28
N ILE A 64 1.49 3.09 7.14
CA ILE A 64 1.89 4.22 6.28
C ILE A 64 1.40 4.05 4.84
N ASP A 65 1.34 2.82 4.32
CA ASP A 65 0.86 2.54 2.97
C ASP A 65 -0.63 2.90 2.82
N LYS A 66 -1.47 2.58 3.80
CA LYS A 66 -2.89 2.96 3.77
C LYS A 66 -3.06 4.48 3.80
N VAL A 67 -2.21 5.20 4.56
CA VAL A 67 -2.23 6.67 4.58
C VAL A 67 -1.78 7.23 3.23
N LEU A 68 -0.67 6.74 2.67
CA LEU A 68 -0.16 7.18 1.38
C LEU A 68 -1.16 6.90 0.24
N ALA A 69 -1.89 5.79 0.30
CA ALA A 69 -2.95 5.47 -0.65
C ALA A 69 -4.13 6.46 -0.54
N ALA A 70 -4.56 6.80 0.68
CA ALA A 70 -5.62 7.79 0.90
C ALA A 70 -5.21 9.20 0.44
N VAL A 71 -3.91 9.52 0.48
CA VAL A 71 -3.37 10.81 0.06
C VAL A 71 -3.13 10.87 -1.46
N GLY A 72 -3.18 9.72 -2.16
CA GLY A 72 -2.89 9.63 -3.59
C GLY A 72 -1.40 9.59 -3.94
N HIS A 73 -0.52 9.41 -2.95
CA HIS A 73 0.94 9.26 -3.16
C HIS A 73 1.32 7.90 -3.73
N ILE A 74 0.46 6.91 -3.52
CA ILE A 74 0.52 5.62 -4.21
C ILE A 74 -0.84 5.40 -4.87
N SER A 75 -0.89 5.46 -6.20
CA SER A 75 -1.96 4.80 -6.95
C SER A 75 -1.94 3.36 -6.49
N GLY A 76 -2.99 2.95 -5.79
CA GLY A 76 -3.05 1.67 -5.10
C GLY A 76 -2.58 0.54 -6.01
N LYS A 77 -1.31 0.14 -5.85
CA LYS A 77 -0.92 -1.21 -6.17
C LYS A 77 -1.21 -1.95 -4.88
N PRO A 78 -2.32 -2.69 -4.79
CA PRO A 78 -2.54 -3.53 -3.63
C PRO A 78 -1.33 -4.46 -3.55
N GLU A 79 -0.55 -4.32 -2.48
CA GLU A 79 0.55 -5.20 -2.16
C GLU A 79 0.00 -6.56 -1.72
N ARG A 80 -0.64 -7.27 -2.69
CA ARG A 80 -1.50 -8.48 -2.61
C ARG A 80 -2.98 -8.22 -2.95
N ALA A 81 -3.26 -7.62 -4.10
CA ALA A 81 -4.02 -8.44 -5.02
C ALA A 81 -2.93 -9.27 -5.69
N VAL A 82 -2.79 -10.55 -5.34
CA VAL A 82 -3.18 -11.61 -6.28
C VAL A 82 -4.11 -11.02 -7.34
N ALA A 83 -3.53 -10.24 -8.25
CA ALA A 83 -4.14 -10.11 -9.56
C ALA A 83 -4.36 -11.56 -9.99
N GLU A 84 -5.53 -11.85 -10.56
CA GLU A 84 -5.95 -13.15 -11.11
C GLU A 84 -5.02 -13.55 -12.26
N TRP A 85 -3.75 -13.72 -11.94
CA TRP A 85 -2.73 -14.23 -12.81
C TRP A 85 -2.75 -15.71 -12.47
N PRO A 86 -3.10 -16.55 -13.44
CA PRO A 86 -3.08 -17.99 -13.24
C PRO A 86 -1.74 -18.43 -12.66
N GLU A 87 -1.73 -19.57 -11.97
CA GLU A 87 -0.48 -20.27 -11.66
C GLU A 87 0.38 -20.35 -12.94
N PHE A 88 1.72 -20.28 -12.82
CA PHE A 88 2.59 -20.21 -14.01
C PHE A 88 2.26 -21.32 -15.02
N ARG A 89 2.01 -22.54 -14.53
CA ARG A 89 1.55 -23.68 -15.31
C ARG A 89 0.26 -23.41 -16.08
N GLU A 90 -0.76 -22.84 -15.44
CA GLU A 90 -2.03 -22.54 -16.11
C GLU A 90 -1.83 -21.48 -17.21
N TYR A 91 -1.05 -20.44 -16.93
CA TYR A 91 -0.73 -19.42 -17.93
C TYR A 91 0.07 -20.00 -19.10
N ALA A 92 1.07 -20.84 -18.81
CA ALA A 92 1.90 -21.49 -19.81
C ALA A 92 1.07 -22.39 -20.73
N LYS A 93 0.16 -23.19 -20.14
CA LYS A 93 -0.76 -24.04 -20.90
C LYS A 93 -1.71 -23.25 -21.78
N ILE A 94 -2.24 -22.13 -21.30
CA ILE A 94 -3.18 -21.31 -22.08
C ILE A 94 -2.46 -20.60 -23.24
N LYS A 95 -1.29 -20.01 -22.97
CA LYS A 95 -0.62 -19.12 -23.93
C LYS A 95 0.32 -19.84 -24.89
N TYR A 96 0.90 -20.96 -24.46
CA TYR A 96 1.95 -21.67 -25.18
C TYR A 96 1.62 -23.16 -25.31
N ALA A 97 0.33 -23.49 -25.52
CA ALA A 97 -0.15 -24.87 -25.62
C ALA A 97 0.63 -25.72 -26.66
N ASP A 98 1.04 -25.09 -27.76
CA ASP A 98 1.74 -25.77 -28.87
C ASP A 98 3.27 -25.80 -28.71
N GLU A 99 3.82 -25.05 -27.76
CA GLU A 99 5.28 -24.88 -27.58
C GLU A 99 5.80 -25.49 -26.28
N LEU A 100 4.96 -25.58 -25.25
CA LEU A 100 5.33 -26.03 -23.92
C LEU A 100 4.51 -27.26 -23.51
N ASP A 101 5.18 -28.42 -23.50
CA ASP A 101 4.62 -29.63 -22.90
C ASP A 101 4.72 -29.63 -21.36
N ASP A 102 4.06 -30.60 -20.73
CA ASP A 102 3.99 -30.69 -19.27
C ASP A 102 5.35 -30.91 -18.61
N ASP A 103 6.29 -31.58 -19.28
CA ASP A 103 7.62 -31.83 -18.76
C ASP A 103 8.47 -30.56 -18.77
N LEU A 104 8.41 -29.80 -19.87
CA LEU A 104 9.10 -28.52 -20.03
C LEU A 104 8.56 -27.47 -19.07
N ILE A 105 7.24 -27.41 -18.87
CA ILE A 105 6.61 -26.53 -17.87
C ILE A 105 7.14 -26.89 -16.47
N THR A 106 7.17 -28.18 -16.13
CA THR A 106 7.67 -28.65 -14.82
C THR A 106 9.14 -28.30 -14.62
N MET A 107 9.98 -28.44 -15.65
CA MET A 107 11.38 -28.03 -15.58
C MET A 107 11.54 -26.53 -15.33
N ILE A 108 10.73 -25.69 -15.98
CA ILE A 108 10.76 -24.24 -15.79
C ILE A 108 10.31 -23.86 -14.37
N GLU A 109 9.27 -24.50 -13.84
CA GLU A 109 8.80 -24.28 -12.47
C GLU A 109 9.90 -24.56 -11.45
N ASP A 110 10.54 -25.73 -11.54
CA ASP A 110 11.63 -26.13 -10.65
C ASP A 110 12.84 -25.18 -10.77
N LEU A 111 13.17 -24.69 -11.98
CA LEU A 111 14.21 -23.67 -12.17
C LEU A 111 13.86 -22.34 -11.49
N ILE A 112 12.60 -21.90 -11.58
CA ILE A 112 12.10 -20.69 -10.91
C ILE A 112 12.23 -20.85 -9.39
N GLU A 113 11.79 -21.98 -8.85
CA GLU A 113 11.83 -22.28 -7.41
C GLU A 113 13.26 -22.31 -6.87
N ARG A 114 14.16 -23.06 -7.52
CA ARG A 114 15.58 -23.12 -7.16
C ARG A 114 16.21 -21.74 -7.13
N ARG A 115 15.88 -20.87 -8.09
CA ARG A 115 16.40 -19.49 -8.15
C ARG A 115 15.83 -18.61 -7.05
N ARG A 116 14.55 -18.78 -6.69
CA ARG A 116 13.92 -18.09 -5.55
C ARG A 116 14.55 -18.52 -4.22
N ALA A 117 14.74 -19.82 -3.99
CA ALA A 117 15.39 -20.35 -2.79
C ALA A 117 16.83 -19.83 -2.62
N LYS A 118 17.65 -19.89 -3.70
CA LYS A 118 19.02 -19.33 -3.68
C LYS A 118 19.05 -17.83 -3.35
N ARG A 119 18.08 -17.06 -3.86
CA ARG A 119 17.96 -15.62 -3.55
C ARG A 119 17.58 -15.37 -2.09
N TYR A 120 16.66 -16.17 -1.54
CA TYR A 120 16.24 -16.08 -0.15
C TYR A 120 17.41 -16.34 0.81
N GLU A 121 18.15 -17.42 0.58
CA GLU A 121 19.34 -17.77 1.38
C GLU A 121 20.44 -16.70 1.31
N LYS A 122 20.69 -16.14 0.11
CA LYS A 122 21.64 -15.02 -0.05
C LYS A 122 21.20 -13.78 0.73
N ARG A 123 19.89 -13.51 0.80
CA ARG A 123 19.35 -12.35 1.52
C ARG A 123 19.42 -12.54 3.04
N LYS A 124 19.12 -13.74 3.54
CA LYS A 124 19.23 -14.11 4.96
C LYS A 124 20.66 -13.96 5.48
N LYS A 125 21.66 -14.42 4.72
CA LYS A 125 23.09 -14.28 5.05
C LYS A 125 23.60 -12.82 5.12
N ARG A 126 22.91 -11.86 4.47
CA ARG A 126 23.26 -10.43 4.50
C ARG A 126 22.63 -9.66 5.67
N VAL A 127 21.52 -10.15 6.22
CA VAL A 127 20.78 -9.48 7.31
C VAL A 127 21.25 -9.98 8.69
N GLY A 128 21.84 -11.17 8.76
CA GLY A 128 22.41 -11.73 10.00
C GLY A 128 23.89 -11.41 10.25
N LYS A 129 24.46 -10.39 9.60
CA LYS A 129 25.84 -9.93 9.80
C LYS A 129 25.86 -8.47 10.21
#